data_AF-A0A1H0HQW9-F1
#
_entry.id   AF-A0A1H0HQW9-F1
#
_cell.length_a   1.000
_cell.length_b   1.000
_cell.length_c   1.000
_cell.angle_alpha   90.00
_cell.angle_beta   90.00
_cell.angle_gamma   90.00
#
_symmetry.space_group_name_H-M   'P 1'
#
loop_
_entity.id
_entity.type
_entity.pdbx_description
1 polymer ?
#
loop_
_entity_poly.entity_id
_entity_poly.type
_entity_poly.pdbx_seq_one_letter_code
_entity_poly.pdbx_strand_id
1 'polypeptide(L)'
;MDLILQGGVIVKNKITISFILLICLFFAGCSDDYQESFTFTGTVEEILIEEMLVIKEYGGVEEGRKDGNVYEIPVDDVEKYNIGQKLEITVFSNTSDDSWDLYNMKFDIKTVES
;
A
#
# COMPACT_ATOMS: atom_id res chain seq x y z
N MET A 1 61.36 -34.86 -25.28
CA MET A 1 60.26 -34.28 -26.07
C MET A 1 59.18 -35.34 -26.07
N ASP A 2 58.11 -35.27 -25.28
CA ASP A 2 57.43 -34.08 -24.76
C ASP A 2 56.89 -34.28 -23.34
N LEU A 3 56.96 -33.18 -22.60
CA LEU A 3 56.31 -32.88 -21.32
C LEU A 3 54.87 -32.47 -21.65
N ILE A 4 53.81 -33.05 -21.05
CA ILE A 4 52.62 -32.29 -20.60
C ILE A 4 52.02 -32.97 -19.35
N LEU A 5 51.98 -32.17 -18.29
CA LEU A 5 51.41 -32.40 -16.97
C LEU A 5 50.02 -31.73 -16.92
N GLN A 6 49.20 -32.11 -15.93
CA GLN A 6 47.90 -31.50 -15.51
C GLN A 6 46.67 -31.98 -16.31
N GLY A 7 45.57 -32.41 -15.70
CA GLY A 7 44.97 -32.04 -14.43
C GLY A 7 43.59 -31.45 -14.74
N GLY A 8 42.50 -32.03 -14.22
CA GLY A 8 41.18 -31.45 -14.44
C GLY A 8 40.02 -32.41 -14.21
N VAL A 9 39.67 -32.62 -12.95
CA VAL A 9 38.34 -33.12 -12.55
C VAL A 9 37.28 -32.16 -13.10
N ILE A 10 36.58 -32.55 -14.16
CA ILE A 10 35.44 -31.79 -14.68
C ILE A 10 34.21 -32.13 -13.84
N VAL A 11 34.16 -31.57 -12.63
CA VAL A 11 32.92 -31.41 -11.85
C VAL A 11 32.71 -29.90 -11.68
N LYS A 12 32.45 -29.19 -12.78
CA LYS A 12 32.28 -27.72 -12.75
C LYS A 12 30.89 -27.20 -13.15
N ASN A 13 29.96 -28.07 -13.56
CA ASN A 13 28.69 -27.60 -14.16
C ASN A 13 27.43 -27.80 -13.30
N LYS A 14 27.50 -28.33 -12.08
CA LYS A 14 26.30 -28.56 -11.25
C LYS A 14 26.09 -27.55 -10.11
N ILE A 15 27.13 -26.81 -9.71
CA ILE A 15 27.07 -25.87 -8.58
C ILE A 15 26.50 -24.50 -9.00
N THR A 16 26.70 -24.10 -10.25
CA THR A 16 26.31 -22.77 -10.75
C THR A 16 24.80 -22.59 -10.92
N ILE A 17 24.08 -23.65 -11.33
CA ILE A 17 22.62 -23.60 -11.53
C ILE A 17 21.89 -23.46 -10.19
N SER A 18 22.38 -24.15 -9.15
CA SER A 18 21.80 -24.10 -7.80
C SER A 18 21.89 -22.70 -7.19
N PHE A 19 22.95 -21.95 -7.49
CA PHE A 19 23.15 -20.60 -6.97
C PHE A 19 22.23 -19.57 -7.66
N ILE A 20 22.00 -19.72 -8.97
CA ILE A 20 21.06 -18.89 -9.73
C ILE A 20 19.62 -19.12 -9.27
N LEU A 21 19.24 -20.38 -9.03
CA LEU A 21 17.90 -20.71 -8.53
C LEU A 21 17.66 -20.16 -7.12
N LEU A 22 18.71 -20.13 -6.28
CA LEU A 22 18.66 -19.50 -4.95
C LEU A 22 18.51 -17.97 -5.06
N ILE A 23 19.22 -17.32 -5.99
CA ILE A 23 19.10 -15.88 -6.25
C ILE A 23 17.70 -15.51 -6.76
N CYS A 24 17.09 -16.33 -7.62
CA CYS A 24 15.71 -16.12 -8.07
C CYS A 24 14.69 -16.18 -6.93
N LEU A 25 14.95 -16.98 -5.88
CA LEU A 25 14.09 -17.04 -4.69
C LEU A 25 14.24 -15.81 -3.78
N PHE A 26 15.37 -15.08 -3.84
CA PHE A 26 15.57 -13.85 -3.05
C PHE A 26 14.83 -12.62 -3.62
N PHE A 27 14.44 -12.62 -4.90
CA PHE A 27 13.70 -11.52 -5.52
C PHE A 27 12.18 -11.72 -5.56
N ALA A 28 11.67 -12.88 -5.11
CA ALA A 28 10.24 -13.18 -5.13
C ALA A 28 9.45 -12.59 -3.94
N GLY A 29 10.07 -11.74 -3.12
CA GLY A 29 9.52 -11.36 -1.81
C GLY A 29 9.74 -9.91 -1.38
N CYS A 30 9.80 -8.97 -2.33
CA CYS A 30 9.72 -7.54 -2.00
C CYS A 30 8.89 -6.83 -3.07
N SER A 31 7.58 -6.69 -2.85
CA SER A 31 7.05 -5.37 -2.53
C SER A 31 5.58 -5.42 -2.14
N ASP A 32 5.28 -4.96 -0.91
CA ASP A 32 3.98 -4.38 -0.58
C ASP A 32 4.03 -2.91 -0.99
N ASP A 33 4.21 -2.63 -2.29
CA ASP A 33 4.20 -1.25 -2.78
C ASP A 33 2.75 -0.77 -2.77
N TYR A 34 2.43 0.05 -1.78
CA TYR A 34 1.16 0.76 -1.71
C TYR A 34 1.07 1.73 -2.90
N GLN A 35 0.03 1.57 -3.71
CA GLN A 35 -0.29 2.47 -4.81
C GLN A 35 -1.50 3.32 -4.44
N GLU A 36 -1.55 4.53 -4.96
CA GLU A 36 -2.72 5.39 -4.79
C GLU A 36 -3.92 4.71 -5.46
N SER A 37 -4.98 4.49 -4.68
CA SER A 37 -6.24 3.96 -5.16
C SER A 37 -7.13 5.12 -5.60
N PHE A 38 -7.37 6.07 -4.70
CA PHE A 38 -8.10 7.30 -5.01
C PHE A 38 -7.94 8.37 -3.94
N THR A 39 -8.31 9.61 -4.30
CA THR A 39 -8.39 10.75 -3.38
C THR A 39 -9.82 11.29 -3.35
N PHE A 40 -10.28 11.72 -2.17
CA PHE A 40 -11.57 12.39 -2.02
C PHE A 40 -11.52 13.50 -0.96
N THR A 41 -12.49 14.40 -1.02
CA THR A 41 -12.69 15.42 0.02
C THR A 41 -13.97 15.14 0.79
N GLY A 42 -13.94 15.40 2.09
CA GLY A 42 -15.09 15.17 2.95
C GLY A 42 -15.06 15.98 4.23
N THR A 43 -16.14 15.88 5.00
CA THR A 43 -16.26 16.53 6.32
C THR A 43 -16.36 15.48 7.40
N VAL A 44 -15.67 15.74 8.52
CA VAL A 44 -15.79 14.95 9.75
C VAL A 44 -17.20 15.14 10.31
N GLU A 45 -18.02 14.10 10.27
CA GLU A 45 -19.38 14.11 10.83
C GLU A 45 -19.38 13.59 12.27
N GLU A 46 -18.54 12.60 12.58
CA GLU A 46 -18.45 11.97 13.90
C GLU A 46 -17.02 11.50 14.20
N ILE A 47 -16.67 11.46 15.49
CA ILE A 47 -15.41 10.92 16.01
C ILE A 47 -15.77 9.78 16.96
N LEU A 48 -15.31 8.57 16.64
CA LEU A 48 -15.58 7.37 17.43
C LEU A 48 -14.48 7.15 18.47
N ILE A 49 -14.81 6.41 19.54
CA ILE A 49 -13.91 6.15 20.67
C ILE A 49 -12.69 5.28 20.27
N GLU A 50 -12.81 4.50 19.20
CA GLU A 50 -11.78 3.58 18.69
C GLU A 50 -10.83 4.23 17.67
N GLU A 51 -10.52 5.51 17.86
CA GLU A 51 -9.60 6.28 16.99
C GLU A 51 -10.02 6.29 15.50
N MET A 52 -11.33 6.36 15.25
CA MET A 52 -11.90 6.39 13.91
C MET A 52 -12.66 7.70 13.65
N LEU A 53 -12.52 8.22 12.42
CA LEU A 53 -13.27 9.36 11.92
C LEU A 53 -14.37 8.89 10.96
N VAL A 54 -15.60 9.37 11.15
CA VAL A 54 -16.67 9.21 10.18
C VAL A 54 -16.65 10.41 9.24
N ILE A 55 -16.29 10.17 7.98
CA ILE A 55 -16.15 11.19 6.95
C ILE A 55 -17.26 11.06 5.91
N LYS A 56 -17.97 12.16 5.66
CA LYS A 56 -18.91 12.25 4.54
C LYS A 56 -18.24 12.88 3.33
N GLU A 57 -18.14 12.10 2.24
CA GLU A 57 -17.61 12.56 0.96
C GLU A 57 -18.55 13.57 0.29
N TYR A 58 -17.97 14.57 -0.39
CA TYR A 58 -18.71 15.44 -1.31
C TYR A 58 -18.00 15.51 -2.66
N GLY A 59 -18.76 15.57 -3.76
CA GLY A 59 -18.22 15.79 -5.11
C GLY A 59 -17.72 14.52 -5.83
N GLY A 60 -17.81 13.34 -5.23
CA GLY A 60 -17.36 12.06 -5.83
C GLY A 60 -18.19 11.54 -7.02
N VAL A 61 -19.24 12.26 -7.43
CA VAL A 61 -20.19 11.85 -8.48
C VAL A 61 -19.51 11.62 -9.84
N GLU A 62 -18.48 12.42 -10.16
CA GLU A 62 -17.75 12.32 -11.43
C GLU A 62 -16.90 11.03 -11.53
N GLU A 63 -16.53 10.43 -10.39
CA GLU A 63 -15.74 9.20 -10.29
C GLU A 63 -16.64 7.95 -10.10
N GLY A 64 -17.95 8.08 -10.32
CA GLY A 64 -18.92 7.00 -10.14
C GLY A 64 -19.25 6.68 -8.68
N ARG A 65 -18.75 7.47 -7.73
CA ARG A 65 -19.11 7.37 -6.32
C ARG A 65 -20.46 8.02 -6.08
N LYS A 66 -21.25 7.48 -5.15
CA LYS A 66 -22.53 8.08 -4.80
C LYS A 66 -22.27 9.36 -4.02
N ASP A 67 -23.00 10.42 -4.36
CA ASP A 67 -22.95 11.66 -3.60
C ASP A 67 -23.27 11.36 -2.12
N GLY A 68 -22.31 11.62 -1.23
CA GLY A 68 -22.46 11.33 0.19
C GLY A 68 -22.13 9.92 0.64
N ASN A 69 -21.19 9.21 0.00
CA ASN A 69 -20.57 8.06 0.65
C ASN A 69 -20.04 8.45 2.03
N VAL A 70 -20.20 7.54 2.99
CA VAL A 70 -19.71 7.71 4.36
C VAL A 70 -18.62 6.67 4.58
N TYR A 71 -17.46 7.13 5.03
CA TYR A 71 -16.28 6.31 5.29
C TYR A 71 -15.90 6.37 6.76
N GLU A 72 -15.48 5.24 7.30
CA GLU A 72 -14.82 5.15 8.60
C GLU A 72 -13.32 5.06 8.35
N ILE A 73 -12.60 6.11 8.73
CA ILE A 73 -11.16 6.27 8.50
C ILE A 73 -10.42 6.12 9.83
N PRO A 74 -9.57 5.09 10.02
CA PRO A 74 -8.74 4.98 11.21
C PRO A 74 -7.65 6.06 11.20
N VAL A 75 -7.37 6.63 12.38
CA VAL A 75 -6.33 7.64 12.56
C VAL A 75 -5.51 7.34 13.81
N ASP A 76 -4.27 7.80 13.87
CA ASP A 76 -3.39 7.58 15.04
C ASP A 76 -3.80 8.41 16.27
N ASP A 77 -4.51 9.52 16.07
CA ASP A 77 -4.86 10.46 17.13
C ASP A 77 -6.07 11.31 16.70
N VAL A 78 -7.22 11.04 17.30
CA VAL A 78 -8.48 11.75 17.01
C VAL A 78 -8.49 13.19 17.55
N GLU A 79 -7.64 13.55 18.53
CA GLU A 79 -7.62 14.89 19.11
C GLU A 79 -7.14 15.96 18.11
N LYS A 80 -6.49 15.55 17.01
CA LYS A 80 -6.07 16.41 15.90
C LYS A 80 -7.21 16.88 15.02
N TYR A 81 -8.39 16.30 15.17
CA TYR A 81 -9.53 16.51 14.28
C TYR A 81 -10.74 17.04 15.04
N ASN A 82 -11.57 17.83 14.34
CA ASN A 82 -12.81 18.37 14.88
C ASN A 82 -13.99 18.02 13.98
N ILE A 83 -15.15 17.80 14.58
CA ILE A 83 -16.41 17.68 13.83
C ILE A 83 -16.65 18.96 13.02
N GLY A 84 -17.04 18.80 11.75
CA GLY A 84 -17.21 19.88 10.78
C GLY A 84 -15.94 20.25 10.02
N GLN A 85 -14.77 19.71 10.40
CA GLN A 85 -13.52 19.95 9.68
C GLN A 85 -13.55 19.32 8.29
N LYS A 86 -13.05 20.04 7.29
CA LYS A 86 -12.89 19.55 5.92
C LYS A 86 -11.51 18.93 5.74
N LEU A 87 -11.49 17.73 5.19
CA LEU A 87 -10.29 16.95 4.97
C LEU A 87 -10.21 16.50 3.51
N GLU A 88 -8.99 16.41 3.00
CA GLU A 88 -8.64 15.67 1.79
C GLU A 88 -7.98 14.36 2.23
N ILE A 89 -8.52 13.24 1.76
CA ILE A 89 -8.09 11.89 2.13
C ILE A 89 -7.63 11.19 0.85
N THR A 90 -6.37 10.76 0.85
CA THR A 90 -5.82 9.88 -0.19
C THR A 90 -5.73 8.47 0.36
N VAL A 91 -6.41 7.53 -0.30
CA VAL A 91 -6.43 6.11 0.02
C VAL A 91 -5.39 5.39 -0.84
N PHE A 92 -4.49 4.66 -0.20
CA PHE A 92 -3.50 3.80 -0.84
C PHE A 92 -3.79 2.34 -0.53
N SER A 93 -3.55 1.45 -1.49
CA SER A 93 -3.72 -0.01 -1.36
C SER A 93 -2.50 -0.75 -1.90
N ASN A 94 -2.10 -1.85 -1.26
CA ASN A 94 -1.13 -2.81 -1.79
C ASN A 94 -1.80 -4.05 -2.43
N THR A 95 -3.13 -4.07 -2.51
CA THR A 95 -3.90 -5.11 -3.21
C THR A 95 -4.62 -4.55 -4.44
N SER A 96 -4.79 -5.38 -5.46
CA SER A 96 -5.61 -5.09 -6.65
C SER A 96 -7.10 -5.30 -6.41
N ASP A 97 -7.47 -5.88 -5.27
CA ASP A 97 -8.87 -6.09 -4.92
C ASP A 97 -9.53 -4.75 -4.57
N ASP A 98 -10.57 -4.40 -5.32
CA ASP A 98 -11.42 -3.23 -5.08
C ASP A 98 -12.36 -3.51 -3.90
N SER A 99 -11.77 -3.67 -2.71
CA SER A 99 -12.48 -3.97 -1.47
C SER A 99 -11.93 -3.09 -0.35
N TRP A 100 -12.83 -2.60 0.51
CA TRP A 100 -12.45 -1.82 1.68
C TRP A 100 -11.82 -2.72 2.75
N ASP A 101 -10.50 -2.89 2.66
CA ASP A 101 -9.70 -3.75 3.54
C ASP A 101 -8.65 -2.92 4.29
N LEU A 102 -8.95 -2.62 5.56
CA LEU A 102 -8.10 -1.80 6.42
C LEU A 102 -6.70 -2.41 6.65
N TYR A 103 -6.52 -3.73 6.48
CA TYR A 103 -5.19 -4.36 6.63
C TYR A 103 -4.25 -4.06 5.47
N ASN A 104 -4.83 -3.81 4.29
CA ASN A 104 -4.11 -3.57 3.04
C ASN A 104 -4.27 -2.12 2.57
N MET A 105 -4.77 -1.23 3.43
CA MET A 105 -4.99 0.19 3.13
C MET A 105 -4.15 1.11 3.99
N LYS A 106 -3.80 2.27 3.43
CA LYS A 106 -3.18 3.39 4.12
C LYS A 106 -3.90 4.68 3.75
N PHE A 107 -3.91 5.62 4.68
CA PHE A 107 -4.61 6.90 4.53
C PHE A 107 -3.62 8.03 4.73
N ASP A 108 -3.51 8.93 3.75
CA ASP A 108 -2.90 10.24 3.92
C ASP A 108 -4.02 11.27 4.09
N ILE A 109 -3.97 12.06 5.17
CA ILE A 109 -5.06 12.95 5.57
C ILE A 109 -4.51 14.36 5.70
N LYS A 110 -5.04 15.27 4.89
CA LYS A 110 -4.68 16.69 4.88
C LYS A 110 -5.88 17.55 5.26
N THR A 111 -5.64 18.59 6.06
CA THR A 111 -6.66 19.59 6.33
C THR A 111 -6.78 20.51 5.13
N VAL A 112 -8.01 20.73 4.66
CA VAL A 112 -8.29 21.74 3.64
C VAL A 112 -8.47 23.07 4.35
N GLU A 113 -7.53 24.00 4.17
CA GLU A 113 -7.70 25.36 4.67
C GLU A 113 -8.90 26.02 3.97
N SER A 114 -9.82 26.54 4.78
CA SER A 114 -11.03 27.24 4.34
C SER A 114 -10.79 28.71 4.08
#